data_AF-A0A5N3S5W0-F1
#
_entry.id   AF-A0A5N3S5W0-F1
#
_cell.length_a   1.000
_cell.length_b   1.000
_cell.length_c   1.000
_cell.angle_alpha   90.00
_cell.angle_beta   90.00
_cell.angle_gamma   90.00
#
_symmetry.space_group_name_H-M   'P 1'
#
loop_
_entity.id
_entity.type
_entity.pdbx_description
1 polymer ?
#
loop_
_entity_poly.entity_id
_entity_poly.type
_entity_poly.pdbx_seq_one_letter_code
_entity_poly.pdbx_strand_id
1 'polypeptide(L)'
;MEENPHLGGCFHPAFTETPDGERAVVAEHSDANKIFSAHDVIVGDGAFCPTASLFLKKTSLDKYTVDLLKVIPCGDYFTQVLSACPHGLGYLNQVMSVYRINQANSFTSEFSSSNYEKKIEFYTRMRRSLLVLKNIVGSDYDQSFKIIDRKYKKILFKFKKRKLKEKLYRAFSFNKNSESIE
;
A
#
# COMPACT_ATOMS: atom_id res chain seq x y z
N MET A 1 15.07 18.91 3.99
CA MET A 1 16.01 18.05 3.19
C MET A 1 17.35 18.72 2.91
N GLU A 2 17.58 19.98 3.31
CA GLU A 2 18.85 20.70 3.10
C GLU A 2 20.02 20.02 3.82
N GLU A 3 19.81 19.57 5.06
CA GLU A 3 20.80 18.81 5.84
C GLU A 3 21.09 17.41 5.28
N ASN A 4 20.18 16.86 4.47
CA ASN A 4 20.29 15.52 3.89
C ASN A 4 20.00 15.54 2.38
N PRO A 5 20.86 16.20 1.57
CA PRO A 5 20.58 16.49 0.16
C PRO A 5 20.62 15.26 -0.74
N HIS A 6 21.03 14.10 -0.24
CA HIS A 6 21.04 12.83 -0.96
C HIS A 6 19.68 12.07 -0.87
N LEU A 7 18.83 12.40 0.11
CA LEU A 7 17.52 11.75 0.25
C LEU A 7 16.56 12.16 -0.87
N GLY A 8 15.72 11.22 -1.34
CA GLY A 8 14.70 11.50 -2.36
C GLY A 8 13.40 12.07 -1.81
N GLY A 9 13.23 12.07 -0.48
CA GLY A 9 12.07 12.63 0.19
C GLY A 9 12.13 12.49 1.71
N CYS A 10 11.10 13.03 2.36
CA CYS A 10 10.81 12.80 3.76
C CYS A 10 9.30 12.60 4.00
N PHE A 11 8.97 12.13 5.19
CA PHE A 11 7.60 11.94 5.65
C PHE A 11 7.52 12.16 7.16
N HIS A 12 6.31 12.17 7.69
CA HIS A 12 6.04 12.44 9.10
C HIS A 12 4.76 11.69 9.52
N PRO A 13 4.53 11.44 10.83
CA PRO A 13 3.27 10.87 11.29
C PRO A 13 2.09 11.81 10.98
N ALA A 14 0.89 11.27 10.83
CA ALA A 14 -0.31 12.05 10.53
C ALA A 14 -1.42 11.72 11.52
N PHE A 15 -2.36 12.64 11.74
CA PHE A 15 -3.65 12.26 12.28
C PHE A 15 -4.47 11.58 11.18
N THR A 16 -5.10 10.45 11.46
CA THR A 16 -6.30 10.05 10.70
C THR A 16 -7.50 10.82 11.24
N GLU A 17 -8.50 11.07 10.39
CA GLU A 17 -9.77 11.68 10.81
C GLU A 17 -10.96 10.93 10.19
N THR A 18 -11.87 10.44 11.02
CA THR A 18 -13.11 9.78 10.59
C THR A 18 -14.19 10.81 10.20
N PRO A 19 -15.29 10.41 9.52
CA PRO A 19 -16.41 11.31 9.25
C PRO A 19 -17.01 11.97 10.51
N ASP A 20 -16.92 11.30 11.65
CA ASP A 20 -17.42 11.78 12.94
C ASP A 20 -16.42 12.71 13.67
N GLY A 21 -15.26 12.98 13.06
CA GLY A 21 -14.23 13.87 13.60
C GLY A 21 -13.26 13.20 14.58
N GLU A 22 -13.33 11.88 14.77
CA GLU A 22 -12.39 11.16 15.63
C GLU A 22 -10.99 11.13 15.01
N ARG A 23 -9.96 11.39 15.81
CA ARG A 23 -8.56 11.42 15.37
C ARG A 23 -7.69 10.40 16.08
N ALA A 24 -6.79 9.77 15.32
CA ALA A 24 -5.74 8.90 15.84
C ALA A 24 -4.41 9.17 15.13
N VAL A 25 -3.29 9.05 15.84
CA VAL A 25 -1.96 9.18 15.20
C VAL A 25 -1.63 7.90 14.45
N VAL A 26 -1.09 8.04 13.23
CA VAL A 26 -0.58 6.93 12.41
C VAL A 26 0.83 7.21 11.91
N ALA A 27 1.55 6.14 11.56
CA ALA A 27 2.94 6.19 11.09
C ALA A 27 3.91 6.86 12.10
N GLU A 28 3.61 6.72 13.38
CA GLU A 28 4.52 7.05 14.49
C GLU A 28 5.55 5.92 14.64
N HIS A 29 6.55 5.91 13.75
CA HIS A 29 7.55 4.84 13.71
C HIS A 29 8.73 5.08 14.64
N SER A 30 8.89 6.30 15.19
CA SER A 30 9.98 6.66 16.10
C SER A 30 9.63 7.90 16.91
N ASP A 31 10.26 8.03 18.07
CA ASP A 31 10.26 9.22 18.94
C ASP A 31 11.28 10.30 18.53
N ALA A 32 12.08 10.06 17.49
CA ALA A 32 13.14 10.94 17.04
C ALA A 32 13.21 11.06 15.51
N ASN A 33 13.73 12.19 15.03
CA ASN A 33 14.05 12.35 13.62
C ASN A 33 15.12 11.33 13.22
N LYS A 34 14.87 10.59 12.15
CA LYS A 34 15.79 9.57 11.64
C LYS A 34 15.61 9.33 10.16
N ILE A 35 16.49 8.53 9.58
CA ILE A 35 16.33 8.02 8.22
C ILE A 35 15.81 6.60 8.33
N PHE A 36 14.68 6.31 7.68
CA PHE A 36 14.25 4.94 7.44
C PHE A 36 14.86 4.44 6.14
N SER A 37 15.41 3.23 6.18
CA SER A 37 16.06 2.65 5.01
C SER A 37 15.03 2.36 3.91
N ALA A 38 15.49 2.23 2.67
CA ALA A 38 14.64 1.75 1.58
C ALA A 38 14.07 0.35 1.86
N HIS A 39 14.76 -0.49 2.64
CA HIS A 39 14.23 -1.76 3.13
C HIS A 39 12.97 -1.56 3.97
N ASP A 40 13.03 -0.66 4.96
CA ASP A 40 11.90 -0.37 5.86
C ASP A 40 10.69 0.11 5.05
N VAL A 41 10.91 1.00 4.08
CA VAL A 41 9.84 1.55 3.22
C VAL A 41 9.21 0.48 2.31
N ILE A 42 10.03 -0.43 1.73
CA ILE A 42 9.53 -1.51 0.86
C ILE A 42 8.72 -2.53 1.68
N VAL A 43 9.25 -2.97 2.83
CA VAL A 43 8.59 -3.98 3.67
C VAL A 43 7.38 -3.40 4.41
N GLY A 44 7.43 -2.11 4.73
CA GLY A 44 6.37 -1.34 5.38
C GLY A 44 5.08 -1.23 4.56
N ASP A 45 5.12 -1.48 3.24
CA ASP A 45 3.96 -1.41 2.34
C ASP A 45 3.36 0.01 2.24
N GLY A 46 2.27 0.20 1.48
CA GLY A 46 1.67 1.52 1.22
C GLY A 46 1.12 2.23 2.45
N ALA A 47 0.98 1.53 3.59
CA ALA A 47 0.58 2.13 4.86
C ALA A 47 1.77 2.71 5.65
N PHE A 48 3.00 2.54 5.18
CA PHE A 48 4.21 3.02 5.87
C PHE A 48 4.27 4.55 5.93
N CYS A 49 3.95 5.21 4.83
CA CYS A 49 3.90 6.67 4.75
C CYS A 49 2.46 7.12 4.46
N PRO A 50 1.81 7.92 5.34
CA PRO A 50 0.58 8.60 4.99
C PRO A 50 0.81 9.46 3.75
N THR A 51 -0.02 9.34 2.70
CA THR A 51 0.23 10.06 1.44
C THR A 51 0.33 11.57 1.64
N ALA A 52 -0.50 12.11 2.53
CA ALA A 52 -0.52 13.54 2.88
C ALA A 52 0.71 14.01 3.69
N SER A 53 1.60 13.09 4.10
CA SER A 53 2.83 13.42 4.81
C SER A 53 4.07 13.46 3.90
N LEU A 54 3.95 12.95 2.67
CA LEU A 54 5.08 12.82 1.76
C LEU A 54 5.52 14.17 1.22
N PHE A 55 6.80 14.50 1.41
CA PHE A 55 7.45 15.62 0.74
C PHE A 55 8.64 15.10 -0.05
N LEU A 56 8.57 15.23 -1.38
CA LEU A 56 9.41 14.47 -2.32
C LEU A 56 10.18 15.40 -3.24
N LYS A 57 11.40 15.00 -3.60
CA LYS A 57 12.13 15.66 -4.68
C LYS A 57 11.49 15.30 -6.02
N LYS A 58 11.46 16.28 -6.93
CA LYS A 58 11.02 16.05 -8.31
C LYS A 58 11.79 14.90 -8.99
N THR A 59 13.10 14.80 -8.75
CA THR A 59 13.95 13.74 -9.29
C THR A 59 13.53 12.33 -8.85
N SER A 60 12.80 12.18 -7.74
CA SER A 60 12.21 10.89 -7.34
C SER A 60 11.07 10.48 -8.28
N LEU A 61 10.34 11.45 -8.83
CA LEU A 61 9.25 11.20 -9.78
C LEU A 61 9.77 10.88 -11.18
N ASP A 62 10.95 11.39 -11.55
CA ASP A 62 11.59 11.09 -12.84
C ASP A 62 11.96 9.60 -12.99
N LYS A 63 11.96 8.83 -11.90
CA LYS A 63 12.18 7.37 -11.90
C LYS A 63 10.97 6.57 -12.38
N TYR A 64 9.79 7.19 -12.53
CA TYR A 64 8.64 6.51 -13.09
C TYR A 64 8.90 6.14 -14.55
N THR A 65 8.62 4.88 -14.89
CA THR A 65 8.65 4.40 -16.27
C THR A 65 7.24 4.19 -16.79
N VAL A 66 7.08 4.25 -18.12
CA VAL A 66 5.82 3.93 -18.79
C VAL A 66 5.33 2.53 -18.43
N ASP A 67 6.24 1.57 -18.30
CA ASP A 67 5.90 0.19 -17.95
C ASP A 67 5.38 0.07 -16.52
N LEU A 68 5.93 0.85 -15.58
CA LEU A 68 5.41 0.90 -14.22
C LEU A 68 4.01 1.52 -14.20
N LEU A 69 3.82 2.68 -14.85
CA LEU A 69 2.54 3.38 -14.90
C LEU A 69 1.40 2.52 -15.47
N LYS A 70 1.70 1.63 -16.43
CA LYS A 70 0.71 0.71 -17.02
C LYS A 70 0.21 -0.37 -16.04
N VAL A 71 0.97 -0.70 -15.00
CA VAL A 71 0.67 -1.86 -14.14
C VAL A 71 0.23 -1.48 -12.72
N ILE A 72 0.71 -0.35 -12.19
CA ILE A 72 0.45 0.05 -10.80
C ILE A 72 -1.06 0.17 -10.54
N PRO A 73 -1.59 -0.43 -9.45
CA PRO A 73 -2.99 -0.27 -9.07
C PRO A 73 -3.23 0.89 -8.09
N CYS A 74 -2.16 1.48 -7.54
CA CYS A 74 -2.16 2.67 -6.69
C CYS A 74 -0.83 3.43 -6.92
N GLY A 75 -0.76 4.72 -6.57
CA GLY A 75 0.44 5.54 -6.77
C GLY A 75 1.33 5.69 -5.53
N ASP A 76 0.72 5.68 -4.34
CA ASP A 76 1.35 5.96 -3.05
C ASP A 76 2.53 5.01 -2.72
N TYR A 77 2.31 3.70 -2.71
CA TYR A 77 3.33 2.70 -2.41
C TYR A 77 4.52 2.75 -3.37
N PHE A 78 4.27 3.00 -4.66
CA PHE A 78 5.34 3.06 -5.65
C PHE A 78 6.13 4.37 -5.53
N THR A 79 5.43 5.46 -5.26
CA THR A 79 6.05 6.78 -5.04
C THR A 79 6.96 6.77 -3.81
N GLN A 80 6.53 6.18 -2.69
CA GLN A 80 7.37 6.08 -1.49
C GLN A 80 8.64 5.25 -1.77
N VAL A 81 8.54 4.13 -2.49
CA VAL A 81 9.70 3.27 -2.77
C VAL A 81 10.67 3.94 -3.74
N LEU A 82 10.19 4.54 -4.83
CA LEU A 82 11.03 5.27 -5.78
C LEU A 82 11.76 6.45 -5.12
N SER A 83 11.10 7.10 -4.16
CA SER A 83 11.69 8.21 -3.39
C SER A 83 12.68 7.72 -2.33
N ALA A 84 12.46 6.54 -1.76
CA ALA A 84 13.35 5.94 -0.78
C ALA A 84 14.62 5.37 -1.43
N CYS A 85 14.56 4.77 -2.60
CA CYS A 85 15.74 4.12 -3.18
C CYS A 85 16.73 5.14 -3.79
N PRO A 86 18.04 5.08 -3.47
CA PRO A 86 18.70 4.09 -2.62
C PRO A 86 18.89 4.49 -1.15
N HIS A 87 18.65 5.75 -0.80
CA HIS A 87 19.15 6.37 0.43
C HIS A 87 18.20 6.34 1.65
N GLY A 88 16.99 5.83 1.48
CA GLY A 88 15.91 5.90 2.47
C GLY A 88 15.05 7.16 2.37
N LEU A 89 14.16 7.31 3.35
CA LEU A 89 13.33 8.51 3.55
C LEU A 89 13.65 9.14 4.90
N GLY A 90 13.73 10.47 4.93
CA GLY A 90 13.79 11.20 6.19
C GLY A 90 12.46 11.11 6.93
N TYR A 91 12.51 10.92 8.24
CA TYR A 91 11.35 10.92 9.12
C TYR A 91 11.44 12.10 10.07
N LEU A 92 10.35 12.87 10.12
CA LEU A 92 10.16 13.96 11.07
C LEU A 92 9.21 13.49 12.17
N ASN A 93 9.63 13.50 13.44
CA ASN A 93 8.88 12.99 14.59
C ASN A 93 7.78 13.96 15.07
N GLN A 94 7.10 14.62 14.14
CA GLN A 94 6.05 15.60 14.44
C GLN A 94 4.83 15.34 13.59
N VAL A 95 3.64 15.43 14.18
CA VAL A 95 2.40 15.29 13.41
C VAL A 95 2.11 16.61 12.70
N MET A 96 2.17 16.61 11.36
CA MET A 96 2.04 17.84 10.56
C MET A 96 0.90 17.80 9.52
N SER A 97 0.11 16.72 9.47
CA SER A 97 -1.03 16.62 8.55
C SER A 97 -2.17 15.79 9.11
N VAL A 98 -3.35 15.97 8.51
CA VAL A 98 -4.57 15.20 8.79
C VAL A 98 -4.95 14.44 7.51
N TYR A 99 -5.13 13.13 7.63
CA TYR A 99 -5.52 12.22 6.57
C TYR A 99 -6.93 11.69 6.82
N ARG A 100 -7.91 12.15 6.04
CA ARG A 100 -9.30 11.72 6.20
C ARG A 100 -9.48 10.27 5.76
N ILE A 101 -10.03 9.44 6.63
CA ILE A 101 -10.30 8.02 6.40
C ILE A 101 -11.80 7.74 6.43
N ASN A 102 -12.20 6.60 5.86
CA ASN A 102 -13.60 6.14 5.84
C ASN A 102 -14.60 7.13 5.22
N GLN A 103 -14.10 8.09 4.45
CA GLN A 103 -14.94 9.00 3.68
C GLN A 103 -15.64 8.22 2.56
N ALA A 104 -16.86 8.62 2.22
CA ALA A 104 -17.57 8.08 1.07
C ALA A 104 -16.69 8.24 -0.19
N ASN A 105 -16.61 7.18 -1.00
CA ASN A 105 -15.77 7.11 -2.20
C ASN A 105 -14.25 7.18 -1.94
N SER A 106 -13.80 7.02 -0.70
CA SER A 106 -12.37 6.81 -0.43
C SER A 106 -11.92 5.42 -0.89
N PHE A 107 -10.65 5.28 -1.28
CA PHE A 107 -10.06 4.00 -1.65
C PHE A 107 -10.32 2.91 -0.59
N THR A 108 -10.14 3.22 0.69
CA THR A 108 -10.37 2.27 1.78
C THR A 108 -11.84 1.82 1.85
N SER A 109 -12.79 2.75 1.72
CA SER A 109 -14.23 2.42 1.73
C SER A 109 -14.63 1.56 0.53
N GLU A 110 -14.10 1.86 -0.66
CA GLU A 110 -14.40 1.10 -1.88
C GLU A 110 -13.71 -0.28 -1.85
N PHE A 111 -12.46 -0.33 -1.43
CA PHE A 111 -11.70 -1.57 -1.37
C PHE A 111 -12.23 -2.53 -0.30
N SER A 112 -12.63 -2.02 0.87
CA SER A 112 -13.21 -2.83 1.94
C SER A 112 -14.55 -3.45 1.54
N SER A 113 -15.42 -2.69 0.88
CA SER A 113 -16.73 -3.15 0.39
C SER A 113 -16.69 -3.93 -0.93
N SER A 114 -15.58 -3.90 -1.66
CA SER A 114 -15.44 -4.62 -2.93
C SER A 114 -15.55 -6.15 -2.80
N ASN A 115 -15.99 -6.80 -3.86
CA ASN A 115 -16.02 -8.26 -3.97
C ASN A 115 -14.61 -8.87 -4.03
N TYR A 116 -14.49 -10.18 -3.80
CA TYR A 116 -13.19 -10.84 -3.80
C TYR A 116 -12.52 -10.84 -5.18
N GLU A 117 -13.27 -10.78 -6.28
CA GLU A 117 -12.72 -10.60 -7.63
C GLU A 117 -11.83 -9.35 -7.71
N LYS A 118 -12.37 -8.18 -7.35
CA LYS A 118 -11.65 -6.90 -7.36
C LYS A 118 -10.45 -6.93 -6.42
N LYS A 119 -10.57 -7.52 -5.23
CA LYS A 119 -9.44 -7.66 -4.29
C LYS A 119 -8.33 -8.56 -4.84
N ILE A 120 -8.71 -9.66 -5.50
CA ILE A 120 -7.76 -10.57 -6.15
C ILE A 120 -7.05 -9.86 -7.31
N GLU A 121 -7.78 -9.10 -8.12
CA GLU A 121 -7.21 -8.32 -9.22
C GLU A 121 -6.20 -7.28 -8.71
N PHE A 122 -6.58 -6.49 -7.69
CA PHE A 122 -5.71 -5.49 -7.08
C PHE A 122 -4.38 -6.10 -6.62
N TYR A 123 -4.41 -7.17 -5.82
CA TYR A 123 -3.18 -7.80 -5.34
C TYR A 123 -2.41 -8.55 -6.44
N THR A 124 -3.07 -8.98 -7.51
CA THR A 124 -2.40 -9.51 -8.71
C THR A 124 -1.61 -8.41 -9.42
N ARG A 125 -2.21 -7.22 -9.59
CA ARG A 125 -1.56 -6.03 -10.14
C ARG A 125 -0.43 -5.52 -9.23
N MET A 126 -0.62 -5.50 -7.91
CA MET A 126 0.45 -5.16 -6.96
C MET A 126 1.68 -6.05 -7.19
N ARG A 127 1.48 -7.38 -7.27
CA ARG A 127 2.60 -8.32 -7.50
C ARG A 127 3.26 -8.15 -8.86
N ARG A 128 2.50 -7.91 -9.93
CA ARG A 128 3.07 -7.59 -11.26
C ARG A 128 3.92 -6.32 -11.20
N SER A 129 3.42 -5.30 -10.50
CA SER A 129 4.11 -4.02 -10.35
C SER A 129 5.37 -4.14 -9.51
N LEU A 130 5.42 -5.03 -8.51
CA LEU A 130 6.65 -5.33 -7.76
C LEU A 130 7.79 -5.83 -8.66
N LEU A 131 7.48 -6.64 -9.68
CA LEU A 131 8.50 -7.14 -10.62
C LEU A 131 9.11 -5.99 -11.42
N VAL A 132 8.27 -5.09 -11.93
CA VAL A 132 8.72 -3.90 -12.68
C VAL A 132 9.50 -2.95 -11.76
N LEU A 133 8.97 -2.69 -10.55
CA LEU A 133 9.60 -1.81 -9.58
C LEU A 133 10.99 -2.33 -9.15
N LYS A 134 11.12 -3.64 -8.92
CA LYS A 134 12.41 -4.27 -8.62
C LYS A 134 13.45 -4.02 -9.71
N ASN A 135 13.06 -4.12 -10.99
CA ASN A 135 13.98 -3.84 -12.10
C ASN A 135 14.41 -2.38 -12.16
N ILE A 136 13.54 -1.44 -11.74
CA ILE A 136 13.85 -0.01 -11.70
C ILE A 136 14.83 0.33 -10.56
N VAL A 137 14.63 -0.24 -9.37
CA VAL A 137 15.42 0.13 -8.18
C VAL A 137 16.67 -0.73 -7.96
N GLY A 138 16.84 -1.81 -8.73
CA GLY A 138 18.02 -2.68 -8.70
C GLY A 138 17.92 -3.87 -7.75
N SER A 139 18.93 -4.77 -7.84
CA SER A 139 18.97 -6.05 -7.13
C SER A 139 19.26 -5.96 -5.63
N ASP A 140 19.74 -4.81 -5.15
CA ASP A 140 20.14 -4.61 -3.74
C ASP A 140 18.96 -4.81 -2.76
N TYR A 141 17.73 -4.69 -3.26
CA TYR A 141 16.51 -4.83 -2.48
C TYR A 141 15.78 -6.17 -2.68
N ASP A 142 16.44 -7.16 -3.27
CA ASP A 142 15.86 -8.47 -3.58
C ASP A 142 15.19 -9.13 -2.38
N GLN A 143 15.81 -9.05 -1.21
CA GLN A 143 15.24 -9.60 0.02
C GLN A 143 13.99 -8.84 0.47
N SER A 144 14.00 -7.51 0.39
CA SER A 144 12.84 -6.65 0.68
C SER A 144 11.66 -7.01 -0.23
N PHE A 145 11.91 -7.15 -1.54
CA PHE A 145 10.90 -7.57 -2.52
C PHE A 145 10.38 -8.99 -2.28
N LYS A 146 11.24 -9.93 -1.87
CA LYS A 146 10.81 -11.28 -1.48
C LYS A 146 9.88 -11.26 -0.27
N ILE A 147 10.14 -10.41 0.73
CA ILE A 147 9.30 -10.28 1.92
C ILE A 147 7.91 -9.77 1.54
N ILE A 148 7.82 -8.66 0.80
CA ILE A 148 6.54 -8.07 0.42
C ILE A 148 5.76 -8.93 -0.58
N ASP A 149 6.43 -9.60 -1.54
CA ASP A 149 5.76 -10.55 -2.45
C ASP A 149 5.15 -11.75 -1.67
N ARG A 150 5.85 -12.27 -0.65
CA ARG A 150 5.29 -13.30 0.23
C ARG A 150 4.05 -12.80 0.99
N LYS A 151 4.08 -11.55 1.48
CA LYS A 151 2.91 -10.91 2.12
C LYS A 151 1.72 -10.87 1.15
N TYR A 152 1.92 -10.36 -0.07
CA TYR A 152 0.86 -10.30 -1.08
C TYR A 152 0.35 -11.67 -1.53
N LYS A 153 1.23 -12.68 -1.67
CA LYS A 153 0.82 -14.07 -1.94
C LYS A 153 -0.12 -14.61 -0.87
N LYS A 154 0.19 -14.39 0.42
CA LYS A 154 -0.67 -14.82 1.54
C LYS A 154 -2.04 -14.13 1.48
N ILE A 155 -2.07 -12.83 1.22
CA ILE A 155 -3.32 -12.06 1.07
C ILE A 155 -4.14 -12.58 -0.12
N LEU A 156 -3.50 -12.77 -1.27
CA LEU A 156 -4.14 -13.29 -2.48
C LEU A 156 -4.75 -14.68 -2.24
N PHE A 157 -4.01 -15.57 -1.58
CA PHE A 157 -4.51 -16.90 -1.21
C PHE A 157 -5.73 -16.82 -0.30
N LYS A 158 -5.70 -15.94 0.71
CA LYS A 158 -6.84 -15.69 1.61
C LYS A 158 -8.09 -15.26 0.83
N PHE A 159 -7.97 -14.32 -0.12
CA PHE A 159 -9.12 -13.88 -0.92
C PHE A 159 -9.61 -14.95 -1.89
N LYS A 160 -8.72 -15.70 -2.55
CA LYS A 160 -9.11 -16.83 -3.40
C LYS A 160 -9.89 -17.89 -2.61
N LYS A 161 -9.43 -18.24 -1.41
CA LYS A 161 -10.13 -19.18 -0.51
C LYS A 161 -11.51 -18.67 -0.11
N ARG A 162 -11.63 -17.39 0.26
CA ARG A 162 -12.91 -16.79 0.65
C ARG A 162 -13.90 -16.72 -0.53
N LYS A 163 -13.43 -16.35 -1.71
CA LYS A 163 -14.21 -16.40 -2.96
C LYS A 163 -14.76 -17.80 -3.25
N LEU A 164 -13.91 -18.82 -3.14
CA LEU A 164 -14.35 -20.21 -3.33
C LEU A 164 -15.41 -20.60 -2.30
N LYS A 165 -15.20 -20.25 -1.02
CA LYS A 165 -16.18 -20.47 0.05
C LYS A 165 -17.52 -19.81 -0.30
N GLU A 166 -17.55 -18.53 -0.67
CA GLU A 166 -18.80 -17.85 -1.05
C GLU A 166 -19.53 -18.53 -2.22
N LYS A 167 -18.79 -18.99 -3.24
CA LYS A 167 -19.39 -19.75 -4.35
C LYS A 167 -20.04 -21.04 -3.89
N LEU A 168 -19.36 -21.80 -3.04
CA LEU A 168 -19.89 -23.05 -2.48
C LEU A 168 -21.15 -22.79 -1.65
N TYR A 169 -21.11 -21.82 -0.72
CA TYR A 169 -22.30 -21.48 0.08
C TYR A 169 -23.49 -21.10 -0.79
N ARG A 170 -23.30 -20.26 -1.81
CA ARG A 170 -24.37 -19.88 -2.74
C ARG A 170 -24.97 -21.09 -3.45
N ALA A 171 -24.14 -22.02 -3.93
CA ALA A 171 -24.61 -23.25 -4.57
C ALA A 171 -25.42 -24.14 -3.61
N PHE A 172 -24.95 -24.32 -2.37
CA PHE A 172 -25.66 -25.10 -1.36
C PHE A 172 -26.98 -24.44 -0.91
N SER A 173 -27.01 -23.12 -0.74
CA SER A 173 -28.26 -22.40 -0.41
C SER A 173 -29.27 -22.41 -1.56
N PHE A 174 -28.83 -22.47 -2.81
CA PHE A 174 -29.71 -22.60 -3.97
C PHE A 174 -30.41 -23.96 -4.00
N ASN A 175 -29.66 -25.05 -3.77
CA ASN A 175 -30.23 -26.40 -3.72
C ASN A 175 -31.23 -26.61 -2.58
N LYS A 176 -31.04 -25.94 -1.44
CA LYS A 176 -31.94 -26.07 -0.28
C LYS A 176 -33.31 -25.40 -0.47
N ASN A 177 -33.35 -24.34 -1.28
CA ASN A 177 -34.59 -23.62 -1.60
C ASN A 177 -35.38 -24.28 -2.77
N SER A 178 -34.74 -25.11 -3.58
CA SER A 178 -35.42 -25.91 -4.61
C SER A 178 -36.06 -27.20 -4.07
N GLU A 179 -35.59 -27.72 -2.93
CA GLU A 179 -36.14 -28.92 -2.28
C GLU A 179 -37.36 -28.63 -1.37
N SER A 180 -37.80 -27.37 -1.25
CA SER A 180 -38.90 -26.93 -0.36
C SER A 180 -40.15 -26.46 -1.11
N ILE A 181 -40.28 -26.80 -2.40
CA ILE A 181 -41.41 -26.45 -3.28
C ILE A 181 -42.19 -27.69 -3.75
N GLU A 182 -41.90 -28.88 -3.21
CA GLU A 182 -42.74 -30.08 -3.38
C GLU A 182 -43.63 -30.33 -2.16
#